data_AF-A0A2G6PP88-F1
#
_entry.id   AF-A0A2G6PP88-F1
#
_cell.length_a   1.000
_cell.length_b   1.000
_cell.length_c   1.000
_cell.angle_alpha   90.00
_cell.angle_beta   90.00
_cell.angle_gamma   90.00
#
_symmetry.space_group_name_H-M   'P 1'
#
loop_
_entity.id
_entity.type
_entity.pdbx_description
1 polymer ?
#
loop_
_entity_poly.entity_id
_entity_poly.type
_entity_poly.pdbx_seq_one_letter_code
_entity_poly.pdbx_strand_id
1 'polypeptide(L)'
;MSDFWICLSKNYRLENQLDEERQQKEEAKAREEEAKAREEEAKQKQKEAEQKLRKIINKLYKTGIDIADISAMTGESVEIIRLMMNNES
;
A
#
# COMPACT_ATOMS: atom_id res chain seq x y z
N MET A 1 48.54 20.24 28.44
CA MET A 1 47.32 21.00 28.05
C MET A 1 46.58 20.44 26.83
N SER A 2 47.10 19.37 26.18
CA SER A 2 46.52 18.80 24.94
C SER A 2 45.30 17.90 25.19
N ASP A 3 45.36 17.03 26.20
CA ASP A 3 44.40 15.92 26.34
C ASP A 3 42.99 16.35 26.73
N PHE A 4 42.85 17.46 27.46
CA PHE A 4 41.54 18.00 27.86
C PHE A 4 40.71 18.47 26.64
N TRP A 5 41.34 19.21 25.72
CA TRP A 5 40.67 19.70 24.50
C TRP A 5 40.40 18.57 23.49
N ILE A 6 41.26 17.56 23.42
CA ILE A 6 41.02 16.35 22.62
C ILE A 6 39.83 15.58 23.16
N CYS A 7 39.68 15.46 24.48
CA CYS A 7 38.56 14.76 25.10
C CYS A 7 37.24 15.51 24.89
N LEU A 8 37.24 16.84 25.07
CA LEU A 8 36.06 17.70 24.87
C LEU A 8 35.56 17.65 23.41
N SER A 9 36.46 17.74 22.44
CA SER A 9 36.10 17.68 21.00
C SER A 9 35.59 16.31 20.57
N LYS A 10 36.10 15.22 21.16
CA LYS A 10 35.56 13.87 20.95
C LYS A 10 34.15 13.73 21.51
N ASN A 11 33.89 14.22 22.72
CA ASN A 11 32.55 14.18 23.30
C ASN A 11 31.54 14.97 22.47
N TYR A 12 31.90 16.18 22.02
CA TYR A 12 31.03 17.00 21.17
C TYR A 12 30.73 16.32 19.82
N ARG A 13 31.73 15.65 19.22
CA ARG A 13 31.51 14.87 17.99
C ARG A 13 30.58 13.68 18.22
N LEU A 14 30.71 12.99 19.35
CA LEU A 14 29.85 11.85 19.70
C LEU A 14 28.41 12.28 19.95
N GLU A 15 28.20 13.42 20.63
CA GLU A 15 26.86 13.98 20.84
C GLU A 15 26.19 14.33 19.50
N ASN A 16 26.92 15.00 18.60
CA ASN A 16 26.39 15.33 17.26
C ASN A 16 26.06 14.07 16.44
N GLN A 17 26.91 13.04 16.48
CA GLN A 17 26.64 11.77 15.79
C GLN A 17 25.39 11.08 16.34
N LEU A 18 25.20 11.13 17.66
CA LEU A 18 24.06 10.49 18.32
C LEU A 18 22.75 11.24 18.02
N ASP A 19 22.80 12.56 17.90
CA ASP A 19 21.65 13.37 17.49
C ASP A 19 21.32 13.18 16.00
N GLU A 20 22.33 13.09 15.12
CA GLU A 20 22.14 12.74 13.71
C GLU A 20 21.50 11.35 13.55
N GLU A 21 21.99 10.34 14.27
CA GLU A 21 21.41 8.99 14.26
C GLU A 21 19.96 8.98 14.77
N ARG A 22 19.64 9.78 15.79
CA ARG A 22 18.26 9.92 16.29
C ARG A 22 17.35 10.52 15.23
N GLN A 23 17.77 11.62 14.59
CA GLN A 23 17.00 12.27 13.53
C GLN A 23 16.78 11.33 12.34
N GLN A 24 17.83 10.63 11.89
CA GLN A 24 17.71 9.66 10.80
C GLN A 24 16.73 8.53 11.15
N LYS A 25 16.73 8.06 12.39
CA LYS A 25 15.81 7.01 12.84
C LYS A 25 14.36 7.50 12.91
N GLU A 26 14.14 8.74 13.34
CA GLU A 26 12.80 9.35 13.35
C GLU A 26 12.27 9.55 11.93
N GLU A 27 13.09 10.07 11.01
CA GLU A 27 12.73 10.19 9.60
C GLU A 27 12.43 8.83 8.96
N ALA A 28 13.24 7.81 9.25
CA ALA A 28 13.02 6.47 8.71
C ALA A 28 11.68 5.89 9.17
N LYS A 29 11.32 6.08 10.45
CA LYS A 29 10.01 5.67 10.99
C LYS A 29 8.87 6.42 10.32
N ALA A 30 8.98 7.74 10.16
CA ALA A 30 7.95 8.54 9.51
C ALA A 30 7.72 8.07 8.06
N ARG A 31 8.78 7.76 7.31
CA ARG A 31 8.68 7.22 5.95
C ARG A 31 8.05 5.82 5.92
N GLU A 32 8.35 4.98 6.90
CA GLU A 32 7.75 3.65 7.02
C GLU A 32 6.24 3.74 7.30
N GLU A 33 5.82 4.63 8.20
CA GLU A 33 4.42 4.89 8.50
C GLU A 33 3.67 5.45 7.30
N GLU A 34 4.26 6.40 6.56
CA GLU A 34 3.68 6.90 5.31
C GLU A 34 3.55 5.81 4.25
N ALA A 35 4.56 4.95 4.09
CA ALA A 35 4.51 3.86 3.13
C ALA A 35 3.39 2.86 3.46
N LYS A 36 3.24 2.51 4.74
CA LYS A 36 2.15 1.66 5.24
C LYS A 36 0.78 2.29 4.99
N ALA A 37 0.62 3.59 5.28
CA ALA A 37 -0.63 4.29 5.03
C ALA A 37 -1.01 4.31 3.54
N ARG A 38 -0.04 4.53 2.64
CA ARG A 38 -0.28 4.46 1.19
C ARG A 38 -0.63 3.06 0.72
N GLU A 39 -0.01 2.03 1.30
CA GLU A 39 -0.34 0.64 0.99
C GLU A 39 -1.77 0.28 1.43
N GLU A 40 -2.18 0.71 2.62
CA GLU A 40 -3.54 0.53 3.11
C GLU A 40 -4.57 1.28 2.24
N GLU A 41 -4.28 2.51 1.85
CA GLU A 41 -5.14 3.28 0.95
C GLU A 41 -5.27 2.60 -0.43
N ALA A 42 -4.16 2.09 -0.98
CA ALA A 42 -4.16 1.37 -2.25
C ALA A 42 -4.99 0.07 -2.16
N LYS A 43 -4.83 -0.70 -1.07
CA LYS A 43 -5.64 -1.91 -0.81
C LYS A 43 -7.12 -1.57 -0.70
N GLN A 44 -7.47 -0.47 -0.05
CA GLN A 44 -8.86 -0.03 0.09
C GLN A 44 -9.46 0.37 -1.27
N LYS A 45 -8.73 1.16 -2.07
CA LYS A 45 -9.14 1.52 -3.43
C LYS A 45 -9.30 0.30 -4.33
N GLN A 46 -8.41 -0.68 -4.22
CA GLN A 46 -8.52 -1.94 -4.95
C GLN A 46 -9.79 -2.70 -4.57
N LYS A 47 -10.09 -2.86 -3.27
CA LYS A 47 -11.34 -3.49 -2.81
C LYS A 47 -12.59 -2.78 -3.33
N GLU A 48 -12.60 -1.46 -3.33
CA GLU A 48 -13.73 -0.68 -3.87
C GLU A 48 -13.89 -0.87 -5.37
N ALA A 49 -12.77 -0.90 -6.12
CA ALA A 49 -12.79 -1.14 -7.56
C ALA A 49 -13.32 -2.55 -7.88
N GLU A 50 -12.85 -3.57 -7.16
CA GLU A 50 -13.33 -4.95 -7.29
C GLU A 50 -14.82 -5.07 -6.97
N GLN A 51 -15.31 -4.39 -5.91
CA GLN A 51 -16.74 -4.35 -5.60
C GLN A 51 -17.57 -3.69 -6.68
N LYS A 52 -17.08 -2.58 -7.27
CA LYS A 52 -17.76 -1.91 -8.39
C LYS A 52 -17.79 -2.82 -9.63
N LEU A 53 -16.68 -3.47 -9.94
CA LEU A 53 -16.58 -4.41 -11.05
C LEU A 53 -17.57 -5.58 -10.89
N ARG A 54 -17.62 -6.19 -9.70
CA ARG A 54 -18.62 -7.23 -9.37
C ARG A 54 -20.06 -6.76 -9.61
N LYS A 55 -20.41 -5.56 -9.15
CA LYS A 55 -21.75 -4.98 -9.38
C LYS A 55 -22.05 -4.80 -10.86
N ILE A 56 -21.07 -4.39 -11.67
CA ILE A 56 -21.23 -4.23 -13.11
C ILE A 56 -21.43 -5.60 -13.77
N ILE A 57 -20.58 -6.58 -13.48
CA ILE A 57 -20.68 -7.95 -13.99
C ILE A 57 -22.05 -8.55 -13.68
N ASN A 58 -22.53 -8.45 -12.43
CA ASN A 58 -23.83 -8.99 -12.05
C ASN A 58 -24.99 -8.26 -12.75
N LYS A 59 -24.88 -6.96 -13.00
CA LYS A 59 -25.87 -6.21 -13.79
C LYS A 59 -25.89 -6.67 -15.25
N LEU A 60 -24.72 -6.80 -15.89
CA LEU A 60 -24.60 -7.25 -17.27
C LEU A 60 -25.18 -8.66 -17.44
N TYR A 61 -24.88 -9.57 -16.51
CA TYR A 61 -25.45 -10.90 -16.51
C TYR A 61 -26.98 -10.88 -16.34
N LYS A 62 -27.50 -10.07 -15.40
CA LYS A 62 -28.96 -9.91 -15.19
C LYS A 62 -29.68 -9.29 -16.40
N THR A 63 -28.98 -8.55 -17.26
CA THR A 63 -29.52 -8.05 -18.54
C THR A 63 -29.55 -9.11 -19.65
N GLY A 64 -29.05 -10.32 -19.39
CA GLY A 64 -29.04 -11.43 -20.35
C GLY A 64 -27.82 -11.48 -21.26
N ILE A 65 -26.75 -10.73 -20.93
CA ILE A 65 -25.47 -10.81 -21.64
C ILE A 65 -24.77 -12.10 -21.24
N ASP A 66 -24.24 -12.83 -22.23
CA ASP A 66 -23.53 -14.07 -21.98
C ASP A 66 -22.20 -13.84 -21.26
N ILE A 67 -21.77 -14.83 -20.48
CA ILE A 67 -20.55 -14.74 -19.68
C ILE A 67 -19.31 -14.60 -20.58
N ALA A 68 -19.30 -15.20 -21.78
CA ALA A 68 -18.20 -15.04 -22.72
C ALA A 68 -18.08 -13.59 -23.23
N ASP A 69 -19.22 -12.93 -23.47
CA ASP A 69 -19.24 -11.52 -23.89
C ASP A 69 -18.80 -10.60 -22.73
N ILE A 70 -19.24 -10.89 -21.50
CA ILE A 70 -18.77 -10.16 -20.31
C ILE A 70 -17.25 -10.31 -20.15
N SER A 71 -16.71 -11.51 -20.35
CA SER A 71 -15.26 -11.78 -20.33
C SER A 71 -14.50 -10.93 -21.34
N ALA A 72 -15.01 -10.83 -22.57
CA ALA A 72 -14.42 -9.96 -23.59
C ALA A 72 -14.51 -8.47 -23.24
N MET A 73 -15.57 -8.03 -22.56
CA MET A 73 -15.76 -6.62 -22.18
C MET A 73 -14.93 -6.19 -20.96
N THR A 74 -14.76 -7.07 -19.97
CA THR A 74 -14.05 -6.75 -18.72
C THR A 74 -12.57 -7.13 -18.78
N GLY A 75 -12.18 -8.00 -19.71
CA GLY A 75 -10.83 -8.59 -19.76
C GLY A 75 -10.59 -9.66 -18.70
N GLU A 76 -11.60 -10.01 -17.91
CA GLU A 76 -11.54 -11.06 -16.90
C GLU A 76 -11.82 -12.42 -17.52
N SER A 77 -11.20 -13.48 -16.99
CA SER A 77 -11.54 -14.84 -17.41
C SER A 77 -12.96 -15.24 -16.99
N VAL A 78 -13.54 -16.19 -17.73
CA VAL A 78 -14.87 -16.75 -17.46
C VAL A 78 -14.94 -17.33 -16.03
N GLU A 79 -13.87 -17.96 -15.57
CA GLU A 79 -13.75 -18.51 -14.22
C GLU A 79 -13.85 -17.42 -13.15
N ILE A 80 -13.14 -16.30 -13.35
CA ILE A 80 -13.16 -15.17 -12.43
C ILE A 80 -14.55 -14.53 -12.40
N ILE A 81 -15.20 -14.36 -13.56
CA ILE A 81 -16.57 -13.83 -13.63
C ILE A 81 -17.56 -14.71 -12.86
N ARG A 82 -17.50 -16.04 -13.04
CA ARG A 82 -18.35 -16.98 -12.30
C ARG A 82 -18.11 -16.89 -10.78
N LEU A 83 -16.86 -16.79 -10.35
CA LEU A 83 -16.51 -16.62 -8.94
C LEU A 83 -16.97 -15.27 -8.40
N MET A 84 -16.93 -14.22 -9.23
CA MET A 84 -17.42 -12.90 -8.87
C MET A 84 -18.94 -12.86 -8.66
N MET A 85 -19.68 -13.64 -9.44
CA MET A 85 -21.14 -13.81 -9.34
C MET A 85 -21.57 -14.69 -8.17
N ASN A 86 -20.84 -15.77 -7.88
CA ASN A 86 -21.21 -16.76 -6.85
C ASN A 86 -21.02 -16.29 -5.40
N ASN A 87 -20.31 -15.20 -5.17
CA ASN A 87 -20.11 -14.64 -3.82
C ASN A 87 -21.25 -13.68 -3.38
N GLU A 88 -22.40 -13.67 -4.06
CA GLU A 88 -23.64 -13.08 -3.51
C GLU A 88 -24.25 -14.07 -2.49
N SER A 89 -23.73 -14.10 -1.25
CA SER A 89 -24.38 -14.76 -0.10
C SER A 89 -24.42 -13.81 1.09
#